data_AF-A0A2B7GLK2-F1
#
_entry.id   AF-A0A2B7GLK2-F1
#
_cell.length_a   1.000
_cell.length_b   1.000
_cell.length_c   1.000
_cell.angle_alpha   90.00
_cell.angle_beta   90.00
_cell.angle_gamma   90.00
#
_symmetry.space_group_name_H-M   'P 1'
#
loop_
_entity.id
_entity.type
_entity.pdbx_description
1 polymer ?
#
loop_
_entity_poly.entity_id
_entity_poly.type
_entity_poly.pdbx_seq_one_letter_code
_entity_poly.pdbx_strand_id
1 'polypeptide(L)'
;MLEHALLPLQTDAGDLMMYYLIGALVLLLITIGVAYWVYKDASKRANNELLWTIGVAGLLFLFPPLGIIALIIYVVIRSDVTSGEPSQDGAVSSEW
;
A
#
# COMPACT_ATOMS: atom_id res chain seq x y z
N MET A 1 -31.83 19.76 20.05
CA MET A 1 -31.66 18.35 19.58
C MET A 1 -32.15 18.14 18.14
N LEU A 2 -33.18 18.86 17.67
CA LEU A 2 -33.60 18.83 16.26
C LEU A 2 -32.62 19.50 15.28
N GLU A 3 -31.78 20.42 15.74
CA GLU A 3 -30.81 21.13 14.87
C GLU A 3 -29.72 20.22 14.28
N HIS A 4 -29.30 19.17 14.98
CA HIS A 4 -28.33 18.21 14.45
C HIS A 4 -28.93 17.20 13.46
N ALA A 5 -30.27 17.04 13.46
CA ALA A 5 -30.97 16.13 12.55
C ALA A 5 -31.16 16.73 11.14
N LEU A 6 -31.00 18.05 10.98
CA LEU A 6 -31.17 18.75 9.71
C LEU A 6 -29.84 19.08 8.98
N LEU A 7 -28.70 18.90 9.66
CA LEU A 7 -27.36 19.01 9.08
C LEU A 7 -27.17 18.23 7.75
N PRO A 8 -27.61 16.96 7.61
CA PRO A 8 -27.39 16.24 6.35
C PRO A 8 -28.21 16.76 5.18
N LEU A 9 -29.25 17.59 5.41
CA LEU A 9 -30.15 18.08 4.36
C LEU A 9 -29.77 19.48 3.83
N GLN A 10 -28.87 20.19 4.51
CA GLN A 10 -28.44 21.54 4.14
C GLN A 10 -27.10 21.58 3.39
N THR A 11 -26.48 20.43 3.12
CA THR A 11 -25.23 20.37 2.36
C THR A 11 -25.55 20.69 0.89
N ASP A 12 -25.16 21.87 0.43
CA ASP A 12 -25.35 22.26 -0.97
C ASP A 12 -24.44 21.41 -1.89
N ALA A 13 -24.80 21.31 -3.17
CA ALA A 13 -24.00 20.60 -4.17
C ALA A 13 -22.55 21.13 -4.23
N GLY A 14 -22.35 22.42 -3.95
CA GLY A 14 -21.02 23.03 -3.82
C GLY A 14 -20.18 22.46 -2.68
N ASP A 15 -20.78 22.25 -1.51
CA ASP A 15 -20.11 21.68 -0.35
C ASP A 15 -19.75 20.21 -0.59
N LEU A 16 -20.66 19.43 -1.19
CA LEU A 16 -20.39 18.04 -1.58
C LEU A 16 -19.21 17.94 -2.54
N MET A 17 -19.17 18.79 -3.57
CA MET A 17 -18.06 18.85 -4.53
C MET A 17 -16.73 19.15 -3.81
N MET A 18 -16.73 20.12 -2.90
CA MET A 18 -15.55 20.47 -2.11
C MET A 18 -15.05 19.29 -1.28
N TYR A 19 -15.95 18.55 -0.61
CA TYR A 19 -15.57 17.36 0.17
C TYR A 19 -14.97 16.27 -0.71
N TYR A 20 -15.53 16.01 -1.90
CA TYR A 20 -14.97 15.04 -2.83
C TYR A 20 -13.57 15.46 -3.33
N LEU A 21 -13.37 16.73 -3.64
CA LEU A 21 -12.07 17.24 -4.08
C LEU A 21 -11.01 17.14 -2.98
N ILE A 22 -11.36 17.50 -1.74
CA ILE A 22 -10.46 17.36 -0.59
C ILE A 22 -10.16 15.87 -0.35
N GLY A 23 -11.19 15.01 -0.38
CA GLY A 23 -11.03 13.57 -0.22
C GLY A 23 -10.12 12.96 -1.29
N ALA A 24 -10.31 13.35 -2.55
CA ALA A 24 -9.47 12.92 -3.67
C ALA A 24 -8.02 13.41 -3.53
N LEU A 25 -7.83 14.65 -3.09
CA LEU A 25 -6.50 15.21 -2.83
C LEU A 25 -5.78 14.46 -1.70
N VAL A 26 -6.47 14.19 -0.59
CA VAL A 26 -5.91 13.42 0.52
C VAL A 26 -5.55 12.01 0.07
N LEU A 27 -6.45 11.33 -0.66
CA LEU A 27 -6.18 10.01 -1.21
C LEU A 27 -4.98 10.02 -2.15
N LEU A 28 -4.86 11.04 -3.02
CA LEU A 28 -3.73 11.19 -3.94
C LEU A 28 -2.41 11.34 -3.17
N LEU A 29 -2.38 12.18 -2.12
CA LEU A 29 -1.19 12.38 -1.30
C LEU A 29 -0.78 11.09 -0.57
N ILE A 30 -1.75 10.35 -0.04
CA ILE A 30 -1.51 9.03 0.58
C ILE A 30 -0.93 8.07 -0.45
N THR A 31 -1.52 7.98 -1.65
CA THR A 31 -1.03 7.12 -2.73
C THR A 31 0.40 7.46 -3.10
N ILE A 32 0.74 8.74 -3.27
CA ILE A 32 2.11 9.17 -3.59
C ILE A 32 3.08 8.78 -2.48
N GLY A 33 2.70 9.00 -1.21
CA GLY A 33 3.51 8.63 -0.06
C GLY A 33 3.77 7.12 0.01
N VAL A 34 2.73 6.31 -0.18
CA VAL A 34 2.84 4.84 -0.21
C VAL A 34 3.67 4.39 -1.40
N ALA A 35 3.45 4.94 -2.60
CA ALA A 35 4.21 4.62 -3.81
C ALA A 35 5.71 4.88 -3.62
N TYR A 36 6.06 6.06 -3.08
CA TYR A 36 7.44 6.40 -2.77
C TYR A 36 8.08 5.41 -1.78
N TRP A 37 7.33 5.04 -0.73
CA TRP A 37 7.81 4.09 0.26
C TRP A 37 8.00 2.68 -0.33
N VAL A 38 7.02 2.16 -1.07
CA VAL A 38 7.09 0.84 -1.75
C VAL A 38 8.25 0.81 -2.73
N TYR A 39 8.43 1.85 -3.53
CA TYR A 39 9.54 1.96 -4.46
C TYR A 39 10.88 1.85 -3.71
N LYS A 40 11.08 2.69 -2.70
CA LYS A 40 12.33 2.75 -1.94
C LYS A 40 12.59 1.46 -1.14
N ASP A 41 11.55 0.81 -0.62
CA ASP A 41 11.68 -0.47 0.09
C ASP A 41 11.98 -1.62 -0.88
N ALA A 42 11.32 -1.68 -2.05
CA ALA A 42 11.56 -2.70 -3.06
C ALA A 42 12.96 -2.57 -3.70
N SER A 43 13.42 -1.36 -4.00
CA SER A 43 14.77 -1.12 -4.54
C SER A 43 15.88 -1.60 -3.60
N LYS A 44 15.66 -1.56 -2.28
CA LYS A 44 16.62 -2.09 -1.29
C LYS A 44 16.64 -3.62 -1.22
N ARG A 45 15.54 -4.27 -1.63
CA ARG A 45 15.30 -5.71 -1.50
C ARG A 45 15.57 -6.48 -2.79
N ALA A 46 16.13 -5.83 -3.82
CA ALA A 46 16.32 -6.40 -5.16
C ALA A 46 15.04 -7.05 -5.74
N ASN A 47 13.88 -6.57 -5.31
CA ASN A 47 12.58 -6.94 -5.85
C ASN A 47 12.23 -6.04 -7.04
N ASN A 48 11.29 -6.45 -7.89
CA ASN A 48 10.81 -5.62 -9.00
C ASN A 48 10.06 -4.38 -8.48
N GLU A 49 10.78 -3.28 -8.29
CA GLU A 49 10.31 -2.06 -7.65
C GLU A 49 9.25 -1.35 -8.48
N LEU A 50 9.35 -1.37 -9.81
CA LEU A 50 8.39 -0.73 -10.69
C LEU A 50 7.04 -1.45 -10.67
N LEU A 51 7.07 -2.78 -10.75
CA LEU A 51 5.84 -3.59 -10.70
C LEU A 51 5.10 -3.39 -9.39
N TRP A 52 5.81 -3.44 -8.25
CA TRP A 52 5.20 -3.24 -6.94
C TRP A 52 4.68 -1.82 -6.74
N THR A 53 5.46 -0.82 -7.16
CA THR A 53 5.07 0.58 -7.01
C THR A 53 3.82 0.90 -7.83
N ILE A 54 3.82 0.54 -9.11
CA ILE A 54 2.68 0.81 -10.00
C ILE A 54 1.47 -0.01 -9.58
N GLY A 55 1.66 -1.29 -9.24
CA GLY A 55 0.57 -2.17 -8.79
C GLY A 55 -0.10 -1.67 -7.53
N VAL A 56 0.68 -1.37 -6.48
CA VAL A 56 0.14 -0.86 -5.20
C VAL A 56 -0.45 0.52 -5.38
N ALA A 57 0.24 1.46 -6.03
CA ALA A 57 -0.25 2.83 -6.20
C ALA A 57 -1.51 2.90 -7.07
N GLY A 58 -1.54 2.17 -8.19
CA GLY A 58 -2.69 2.11 -9.09
C GLY A 58 -3.92 1.53 -8.41
N LEU A 59 -3.76 0.40 -7.70
CA LEU A 59 -4.86 -0.20 -6.95
C LEU A 59 -5.30 0.69 -5.78
N LEU A 60 -4.38 1.32 -5.05
CA LEU A 60 -4.72 2.18 -3.91
C LEU A 60 -5.47 3.45 -4.31
N PHE A 61 -5.16 4.01 -5.48
CA PHE A 61 -5.85 5.20 -5.96
C PHE A 61 -7.19 4.90 -6.62
N LEU A 62 -7.26 3.89 -7.50
CA LEU A 62 -8.47 3.59 -8.28
C LEU A 62 -9.46 2.72 -7.50
N PHE A 63 -8.97 1.82 -6.67
CA PHE A 63 -9.76 0.85 -5.91
C PHE A 63 -9.22 0.71 -4.49
N PRO A 64 -9.41 1.71 -3.61
CA PRO A 64 -8.72 1.79 -2.33
C PRO A 64 -8.75 0.50 -1.49
N PRO A 65 -9.88 -0.25 -1.39
CA PRO A 65 -9.89 -1.52 -0.68
C PRO A 65 -8.93 -2.57 -1.28
N LEU A 66 -8.87 -2.66 -2.62
CA LEU A 66 -7.94 -3.56 -3.31
C LEU A 66 -6.49 -3.11 -3.17
N GLY A 67 -6.24 -1.80 -3.16
CA GLY A 67 -4.89 -1.28 -2.92
C GLY A 67 -4.37 -1.55 -1.52
N ILE A 68 -5.25 -1.49 -0.51
CA ILE A 68 -4.89 -1.90 0.86
C ILE A 68 -4.51 -3.39 0.88
N ILE A 69 -5.29 -4.25 0.22
CA ILE A 69 -4.98 -5.68 0.09
C ILE A 69 -3.63 -5.88 -0.62
N ALA A 70 -3.39 -5.17 -1.72
CA ALA A 70 -2.13 -5.24 -2.46
C ALA A 70 -0.93 -4.78 -1.61
N LEU A 71 -1.11 -3.72 -0.82
CA LEU A 71 -0.09 -3.24 0.12
C LEU A 71 0.20 -4.27 1.22
N ILE A 72 -0.84 -4.92 1.76
CA ILE A 72 -0.67 -6.02 2.74
C ILE A 72 0.10 -7.18 2.10
N ILE A 73 -0.28 -7.61 0.89
CA ILE A 73 0.41 -8.67 0.15
C ILE A 73 1.88 -8.31 -0.02
N TYR A 74 2.18 -7.10 -0.49
CA TYR A 74 3.54 -6.59 -0.64
C TYR A 74 4.32 -6.70 0.68
N VAL A 75 3.73 -6.26 1.80
CA VAL A 75 4.38 -6.29 3.13
C VAL A 75 4.62 -7.71 3.64
N VAL A 76 3.75 -8.67 3.29
CA VAL A 76 3.87 -10.07 3.71
C VAL A 76 4.95 -10.79 2.90
N ILE A 77 5.03 -10.53 1.60
CA ILE A 77 5.94 -11.27 0.69
C ILE A 77 7.23 -10.52 0.36
N ARG A 78 7.43 -9.31 0.90
CA ARG A 78 8.69 -8.60 0.77
C ARG A 78 9.79 -9.33 1.56
N SER A 79 10.47 -10.24 0.90
CA SER A 79 11.63 -10.92 1.47
C SER A 79 12.74 -9.92 1.79
N ASP A 80 13.57 -10.25 2.78
CA ASP A 80 14.89 -9.64 2.98
C ASP A 80 15.96 -10.43 2.20
N VAL A 81 16.98 -9.74 1.69
CA VAL A 81 18.12 -10.35 0.97
C VAL A 81 19.06 -11.12 1.92
N THR A 82 18.69 -11.31 3.20
CA THR A 82 19.51 -11.97 4.21
C THR A 82 19.10 -13.40 4.57
N SER A 83 18.04 -13.96 3.99
CA SER A 83 17.72 -15.39 4.16
C SER A 83 18.46 -16.27 3.15
N GLY A 84 19.77 -16.04 3.05
CA GLY A 84 20.74 -16.93 2.42
C GLY A 84 21.56 -17.67 3.46
N GLU A 85 20.95 -18.19 4.52
CA GLU A 85 21.59 -19.28 5.27
C GLU A 85 21.35 -20.56 4.47
N PRO A 86 22.40 -21.22 3.93
CA PRO A 86 22.24 -22.61 3.57
C PRO A 86 21.89 -23.32 4.88
N SER A 87 20.76 -24.01 4.92
CA SER A 87 20.50 -25.02 5.92
C SER A 87 21.65 -26.05 5.84
N GLN A 88 22.70 -25.81 6.63
CA GLN A 88 23.70 -26.79 7.04
C GLN A 88 23.02 -27.73 8.03
N ASP A 89 22.04 -28.49 7.56
CA ASP A 89 21.57 -29.70 8.22
C ASP A 89 21.79 -30.85 7.23
N GLY A 90 23.03 -31.37 7.21
CA GLY A 90 23.36 -32.53 6.38
C GLY A 90 24.84 -32.78 6.06
N ALA A 91 25.77 -31.90 6.44
CA ALA A 91 27.19 -32.23 6.38
C ALA A 91 27.62 -32.91 7.68
N VAL A 92 27.42 -34.24 7.82
CA VAL A 92 28.39 -35.23 8.38
C VAL A 92 27.78 -36.64 8.23
N SER A 93 28.26 -37.40 7.23
CA SER A 93 28.43 -38.87 7.15
C SER A 93 28.27 -39.26 5.67
N SER A 94 29.27 -39.65 4.90
CA SER A 94 30.28 -40.66 5.19
C SER A 94 31.42 -40.55 4.16
N GLU A 95 32.60 -40.16 4.63
CA GLU A 95 33.87 -40.51 3.99
C GLU A 95 34.42 -41.75 4.70
N TRP A 96 34.02 -42.93 4.22
CA TRP A 96 34.75 -44.20 4.27
C TRP A 96 34.10 -45.22 3.32
#